data_AF-A0A950TI50-F1
#
_entry.id   AF-A0A950TI50-F1
#
_cell.length_a   1.000
_cell.length_b   1.000
_cell.length_c   1.000
_cell.angle_alpha   90.00
_cell.angle_beta   90.00
_cell.angle_gamma   90.00
#
_symmetry.space_group_name_H-M   'P 1'
#
loop_
_entity.id
_entity.type
_entity.pdbx_description
1 polymer ?
#
loop_
_entity_poly.entity_id
_entity_poly.type
_entity_poly.pdbx_seq_one_letter_code
_entity_poly.pdbx_strand_id
1 'polypeptide(L)'
;MPAQSSVHFYLNWAKERLDEMDAALAVVDGQIAKMQSDMRAKAQQFAAELRAKRDEFDSALKKQGQAGEAAWESAKTRLEGEWKEFQHVLKQYTDTVGKHIEQQQAVFQSQVEAQLKAWRDTADQLNAAAKAFATDSRREVDAAIVRMKADASAAEQKLAKLTQAGTESWSALSAALTETRASFDRANQAARDAFKRAVG
;
A
#
# COMPACT_ATOMS: atom_id res chain seq x y z
N MET A 1 -24.20 -17.50 6.04
CA MET A 1 -23.33 -16.99 4.95
C MET A 1 -22.09 -16.40 5.60
N PRO A 2 -20.85 -16.65 5.15
CA PRO A 2 -19.76 -15.85 5.63
C PRO A 2 -19.87 -14.50 4.92
N ALA A 3 -20.63 -13.60 5.55
CA ALA A 3 -20.47 -12.17 5.31
C ALA A 3 -18.98 -11.89 5.41
N GLN A 4 -18.44 -11.19 4.42
CA GLN A 4 -17.05 -10.75 4.43
C GLN A 4 -16.80 -10.08 5.79
N SER A 5 -16.09 -10.77 6.69
CA SER A 5 -15.77 -10.24 8.00
C SER A 5 -15.02 -8.92 7.83
N SER A 6 -15.30 -7.96 8.71
CA SER A 6 -14.53 -6.73 8.88
C SER A 6 -13.01 -6.95 8.85
N VAL A 7 -12.55 -8.12 9.30
CA VAL A 7 -11.17 -8.62 9.23
C VAL A 7 -10.57 -8.59 7.81
N HIS A 8 -11.35 -8.91 6.77
CA HIS A 8 -10.85 -8.91 5.38
C HIS A 8 -10.41 -7.52 4.91
N PHE A 9 -11.03 -6.45 5.42
CA PHE A 9 -10.64 -5.09 5.08
C PHE A 9 -9.26 -4.73 5.66
N TYR A 10 -8.97 -5.16 6.90
CA TYR A 10 -7.64 -4.99 7.48
C TYR A 10 -6.59 -5.84 6.77
N LEU A 11 -6.95 -7.07 6.39
CA LEU A 11 -6.06 -7.95 5.61
C LEU A 11 -5.71 -7.36 4.25
N ASN A 12 -6.68 -6.76 3.55
CA ASN A 12 -6.45 -6.11 2.25
C ASN A 12 -5.54 -4.89 2.40
N TRP A 13 -5.77 -4.06 3.41
CA TRP A 13 -4.89 -2.94 3.75
C TRP A 13 -3.44 -3.39 4.03
N ALA A 14 -3.26 -4.44 4.84
CA ALA A 14 -1.93 -4.91 5.19
C ALA A 14 -1.20 -5.53 4.00
N LYS A 15 -1.92 -6.27 3.14
CA LYS A 15 -1.36 -6.83 1.90
C LYS A 15 -0.90 -5.74 0.94
N GLU A 16 -1.67 -4.67 0.77
CA GLU A 16 -1.25 -3.53 -0.05
C GLU A 16 0.10 -2.98 0.43
N ARG A 17 0.25 -2.70 1.73
CA ARG A 17 1.52 -2.19 2.28
C ARG A 17 2.67 -3.17 2.06
N LEU A 18 2.42 -4.46 2.19
CA LEU A 18 3.44 -5.49 1.92
C LEU A 18 3.83 -5.53 0.43
N ASP A 19 2.87 -5.46 -0.47
CA ASP A 19 3.12 -5.41 -1.93
C ASP A 19 3.94 -4.17 -2.31
N GLU A 20 3.67 -3.02 -1.66
CA GLU A 20 4.44 -1.79 -1.85
C GLU A 20 5.88 -1.90 -1.31
N MET A 21 6.09 -2.61 -0.19
CA MET A 21 7.44 -2.90 0.32
C MET A 21 8.22 -3.78 -0.65
N ASP A 22 7.57 -4.83 -1.16
CA ASP A 22 8.17 -5.78 -2.10
C ASP A 22 8.55 -5.12 -3.42
N ALA A 23 7.67 -4.26 -3.96
CA ALA A 23 7.94 -3.51 -5.18
C ALA A 23 9.15 -2.58 -5.03
N ALA A 24 9.22 -1.82 -3.93
CA ALA A 24 10.35 -0.94 -3.65
C ALA A 24 11.67 -1.73 -3.48
N LEU A 25 11.64 -2.83 -2.74
CA LEU A 25 12.79 -3.71 -2.53
C LEU A 25 13.31 -4.30 -3.85
N ALA A 26 12.43 -4.74 -4.75
CA ALA A 26 12.81 -5.27 -6.04
C ALA A 26 13.59 -4.24 -6.88
N VAL A 27 13.15 -2.98 -6.87
CA VAL A 27 13.86 -1.89 -7.55
C VAL A 27 15.22 -1.62 -6.89
N VAL A 28 15.27 -1.52 -5.56
CA VAL A 28 16.52 -1.30 -4.81
C VAL A 28 17.54 -2.41 -5.11
N ASP A 29 17.12 -3.66 -5.07
CA ASP A 29 17.99 -4.81 -5.36
C ASP A 29 18.49 -4.82 -6.79
N GLY A 30 17.62 -4.51 -7.75
CA GLY A 30 17.98 -4.36 -9.16
C GLY A 30 18.98 -3.23 -9.41
N GLN A 31 18.88 -2.13 -8.65
CA GLN A 31 19.86 -1.03 -8.69
C GLN A 31 21.21 -1.46 -8.11
N ILE A 32 21.22 -2.11 -6.95
CA ILE A 32 22.44 -2.61 -6.29
C ILE A 32 23.19 -3.59 -7.18
N ALA A 33 22.47 -4.47 -7.89
CA ALA A 33 23.09 -5.44 -8.80
C ALA A 33 23.89 -4.76 -9.94
N LYS A 34 23.51 -3.55 -10.34
CA LYS A 34 24.17 -2.75 -11.38
C LYS A 34 25.31 -1.87 -10.85
N MET A 35 25.47 -1.75 -9.53
CA MET A 35 26.50 -0.90 -8.92
C MET A 35 27.89 -1.55 -8.95
N GLN A 36 28.90 -0.77 -9.36
CA GLN A 36 30.31 -1.17 -9.44
C GLN A 36 31.20 -0.47 -8.40
N SER A 37 30.64 0.40 -7.54
CA SER A 37 31.41 1.33 -6.69
C SER A 37 31.38 0.97 -5.21
N ASP A 38 32.22 1.66 -4.42
CA ASP A 38 32.30 1.57 -2.94
C ASP A 38 30.95 1.80 -2.24
N MET A 39 30.01 2.49 -2.89
CA MET A 39 28.65 2.68 -2.37
C MET A 39 27.81 1.40 -2.36
N ARG A 40 28.21 0.35 -3.10
CA ARG A 40 27.49 -0.92 -3.15
C ARG A 40 27.36 -1.57 -1.79
N ALA A 41 28.41 -1.55 -0.96
CA ALA A 41 28.37 -2.11 0.38
C ALA A 41 27.36 -1.37 1.26
N LYS A 42 27.32 -0.03 1.17
CA LYS A 42 26.34 0.78 1.91
C LYS A 42 24.92 0.55 1.41
N ALA A 43 24.73 0.42 0.10
CA ALA A 43 23.45 0.09 -0.51
C ALA A 43 22.95 -1.29 -0.06
N GLN A 44 23.83 -2.28 0.03
CA GLN A 44 23.51 -3.62 0.55
C GLN A 44 23.10 -3.60 2.02
N GLN A 45 23.71 -2.75 2.86
CA GLN A 45 23.29 -2.56 4.25
C GLN A 45 21.85 -2.04 4.32
N PHE A 46 21.53 -0.97 3.59
CA PHE A 46 20.16 -0.45 3.55
C PHE A 46 19.16 -1.49 3.00
N ALA A 47 19.52 -2.24 1.97
CA ALA A 47 18.65 -3.29 1.44
C ALA A 47 18.44 -4.43 2.45
N ALA A 48 19.44 -4.77 3.26
CA ALA A 48 19.28 -5.75 4.34
C ALA A 48 18.31 -5.23 5.42
N GLU A 49 18.44 -3.96 5.81
CA GLU A 49 17.53 -3.32 6.77
C GLU A 49 16.10 -3.23 6.22
N LEU A 50 15.91 -2.85 4.95
CA LEU A 50 14.60 -2.83 4.30
C LEU A 50 13.94 -4.21 4.28
N ARG A 51 14.70 -5.27 3.96
CA ARG A 51 14.19 -6.65 4.00
C ARG A 51 13.79 -7.06 5.41
N ALA A 52 14.60 -6.73 6.41
CA ALA A 52 14.28 -7.01 7.81
C ALA A 52 12.95 -6.34 8.22
N LYS A 53 12.74 -5.06 7.86
CA LYS A 53 11.48 -4.36 8.13
C LYS A 53 10.28 -4.96 7.41
N ARG A 54 10.47 -5.39 6.16
CA ARG A 54 9.44 -6.09 5.39
C ARG A 54 9.07 -7.44 6.02
N ASP A 55 10.06 -8.20 6.47
CA ASP A 55 9.83 -9.51 7.11
C ASP A 55 9.21 -9.38 8.51
N GLU A 56 9.57 -8.34 9.27
CA GLU A 56 8.90 -7.97 10.53
C GLU A 56 7.42 -7.65 10.30
N PHE A 57 7.12 -6.86 9.25
CA PHE A 57 5.75 -6.54 8.85
C PHE A 57 4.95 -7.81 8.45
N ASP A 58 5.50 -8.65 7.58
CA ASP A 58 4.85 -9.90 7.14
C ASP A 58 4.63 -10.88 8.31
N SER A 59 5.61 -11.01 9.21
CA SER A 59 5.49 -11.83 10.42
C SER A 59 4.39 -11.31 11.35
N ALA A 60 4.31 -9.99 11.54
CA ALA A 60 3.24 -9.37 12.31
C ALA A 60 1.87 -9.61 11.66
N LEU A 61 1.77 -9.46 10.34
CA LEU A 61 0.54 -9.72 9.57
C LEU A 61 0.08 -11.18 9.72
N LYS A 62 0.98 -12.15 9.53
CA LYS A 62 0.66 -13.59 9.63
C LYS A 62 0.12 -14.00 11.00
N LYS A 63 0.64 -13.40 12.08
CA LYS A 63 0.14 -13.65 13.45
C LYS A 63 -1.30 -13.18 13.66
N GLN A 64 -1.78 -12.26 12.83
CA GLN A 64 -3.11 -11.66 12.96
C GLN A 64 -4.15 -12.29 12.03
N GLY A 65 -3.72 -13.15 11.10
CA GLY A 65 -4.60 -13.82 10.13
C GLY A 65 -5.71 -14.70 10.75
N GLN A 66 -5.63 -15.00 12.05
CA GLN A 66 -6.63 -15.77 12.81
C GLN A 66 -7.31 -14.96 13.93
N ALA A 67 -6.97 -13.67 14.07
CA ALA A 67 -7.45 -12.84 15.15
C ALA A 67 -8.83 -12.22 14.83
N GLY A 68 -9.64 -12.01 15.87
CA GLY A 68 -10.94 -11.32 15.75
C GLY A 68 -10.79 -9.81 15.56
N GLU A 69 -11.88 -9.12 15.20
CA GLU A 69 -11.90 -7.68 14.84
C GLU A 69 -11.26 -6.76 15.89
N ALA A 70 -11.46 -7.00 17.18
CA ALA A 70 -10.87 -6.17 18.24
C ALA A 70 -9.33 -6.26 18.29
N ALA A 71 -8.77 -7.44 17.98
CA ALA A 71 -7.31 -7.61 17.91
C ALA A 71 -6.72 -6.93 16.67
N TRP A 72 -7.51 -6.77 15.61
CA TRP A 72 -7.09 -6.11 14.37
C TRP A 72 -6.84 -4.61 14.53
N GLU A 73 -7.55 -3.92 15.43
CA GLU A 73 -7.28 -2.49 15.68
C GLU A 73 -5.88 -2.28 16.26
N SER A 74 -5.51 -3.02 17.30
CA SER A 74 -4.15 -2.95 17.86
C SER A 74 -3.09 -3.45 16.88
N ALA A 75 -3.40 -4.48 16.09
CA ALA A 75 -2.52 -4.97 15.03
C ALA A 75 -2.26 -3.92 13.96
N LYS A 76 -3.29 -3.16 13.53
CA LYS A 76 -3.15 -2.11 12.53
C LYS A 76 -2.19 -1.03 13.00
N THR A 77 -2.32 -0.55 14.24
CA THR A 77 -1.38 0.44 14.80
C THR A 77 0.06 -0.07 14.80
N ARG A 78 0.28 -1.33 15.14
CA ARG A 78 1.62 -1.93 15.07
C ARG A 78 2.14 -1.96 13.62
N LEU A 79 1.34 -2.46 12.69
CA LEU A 79 1.71 -2.56 11.27
C LEU A 79 1.99 -1.17 10.67
N GLU A 80 1.24 -0.14 11.05
CA GLU A 80 1.52 1.25 10.66
C GLU A 80 2.88 1.74 11.19
N GLY A 81 3.28 1.30 12.38
CA GLY A 81 4.61 1.55 12.93
C GLY A 81 5.71 0.90 12.09
N GLU A 82 5.60 -0.41 11.83
CA GLU A 82 6.58 -1.16 11.01
C GLU A 82 6.68 -0.57 9.58
N TRP A 83 5.55 -0.17 9.00
CA TRP A 83 5.52 0.50 7.72
C TRP A 83 6.27 1.84 7.74
N LYS A 84 6.09 2.67 8.78
CA LYS A 84 6.83 3.94 8.91
C LYS A 84 8.33 3.74 9.03
N GLU A 85 8.75 2.70 9.76
CA GLU A 85 10.17 2.34 9.86
C GLU A 85 10.75 1.93 8.49
N PHE A 86 10.02 1.12 7.71
CA PHE A 86 10.41 0.80 6.34
C PHE A 86 10.56 2.06 5.48
N GLN A 87 9.58 2.98 5.53
CA GLN A 87 9.64 4.25 4.79
C GLN A 87 10.82 5.12 5.23
N HIS A 88 11.17 5.10 6.51
CA HIS A 88 12.33 5.82 7.04
C HIS A 88 13.64 5.29 6.46
N VAL A 89 13.85 3.97 6.48
CA VAL A 89 15.05 3.33 5.89
C VAL A 89 15.09 3.60 4.39
N LEU A 90 13.94 3.55 3.70
CA LEU A 90 13.87 3.81 2.26
C LEU A 90 14.29 5.25 1.94
N LYS A 91 13.86 6.21 2.76
CA LYS A 91 14.31 7.61 2.65
C LYS A 91 15.82 7.74 2.88
N GLN A 92 16.39 7.05 3.86
CA GLN A 92 17.84 7.08 4.09
C GLN A 92 18.61 6.50 2.89
N TYR A 93 18.10 5.42 2.29
CA TYR A 93 18.64 4.85 1.05
C TYR A 93 18.61 5.87 -0.09
N THR A 94 17.47 6.53 -0.35
CA THR A 94 17.35 7.51 -1.43
C THR A 94 18.21 8.76 -1.20
N ASP A 95 18.34 9.19 0.05
CA ASP A 95 19.15 10.37 0.42
C ASP A 95 20.66 10.07 0.34
N THR A 96 21.08 8.81 0.52
CA THR A 96 22.50 8.43 0.58
C THR A 96 23.00 7.86 -0.74
N VAL A 97 22.28 6.89 -1.28
CA VAL A 97 22.68 6.05 -2.43
C VAL A 97 21.84 6.39 -3.66
N GLY A 98 20.52 6.45 -3.50
CA GLY A 98 19.56 6.71 -4.57
C GLY A 98 19.45 8.19 -4.96
N LYS A 99 20.55 8.94 -5.01
CA LYS A 99 20.53 10.39 -5.29
C LYS A 99 20.18 10.74 -6.74
N HIS A 100 20.32 9.77 -7.65
CA HIS A 100 19.93 9.96 -9.04
C HIS A 100 18.42 9.98 -9.17
N ILE A 101 17.90 11.03 -9.80
CA ILE A 101 16.45 11.27 -9.91
C ILE A 101 15.72 10.09 -10.58
N GLU A 102 16.35 9.44 -11.56
CA GLU A 102 15.84 8.24 -12.22
C GLU A 102 15.65 7.07 -11.26
N GLN A 103 16.55 6.92 -10.28
CA GLN A 103 16.47 5.85 -9.28
C GLN A 103 15.33 6.12 -8.28
N GLN A 104 15.15 7.38 -7.88
CA GLN A 104 14.03 7.79 -7.02
C GLN A 104 12.69 7.61 -7.72
N GLN A 105 12.62 7.98 -9.00
CA GLN A 105 11.44 7.79 -9.83
C GLN A 105 11.09 6.31 -10.01
N ALA A 106 12.08 5.44 -10.24
CA ALA A 106 11.84 4.01 -10.39
C ALA A 106 11.25 3.40 -9.11
N VAL A 107 11.79 3.76 -7.93
CA VAL A 107 11.24 3.31 -6.64
C VAL A 107 9.81 3.85 -6.47
N PHE A 108 9.61 5.14 -6.71
CA PHE A 108 8.28 5.75 -6.64
C PHE A 108 7.26 5.05 -7.57
N GLN A 109 7.61 4.86 -8.84
CA GLN A 109 6.74 4.23 -9.84
C GLN A 109 6.37 2.81 -9.43
N SER A 110 7.32 2.02 -8.92
CA SER A 110 7.02 0.67 -8.44
C SER A 110 6.01 0.65 -7.29
N GLN A 111 6.10 1.62 -6.36
CA GLN A 111 5.13 1.74 -5.26
C GLN A 111 3.76 2.22 -5.75
N VAL A 112 3.73 3.15 -6.72
CA VAL A 112 2.48 3.57 -7.38
C VAL A 112 1.80 2.40 -8.08
N GLU A 113 2.55 1.60 -8.83
CA GLU A 113 2.02 0.44 -9.56
C GLU A 113 1.44 -0.60 -8.60
N ALA A 114 2.17 -0.94 -7.53
CA ALA A 114 1.71 -1.85 -6.49
C ALA A 114 0.43 -1.34 -5.81
N GLN A 115 0.41 -0.06 -5.42
CA GLN A 115 -0.75 0.60 -4.83
C GLN A 115 -1.97 0.53 -5.74
N LEU A 116 -1.86 1.01 -6.99
CA LEU A 116 -2.98 1.04 -7.92
C LEU A 116 -3.49 -0.36 -8.26
N LYS A 117 -2.59 -1.34 -8.35
CA LYS A 117 -2.98 -2.75 -8.52
C LYS A 117 -3.80 -3.24 -7.32
N ALA A 118 -3.33 -3.01 -6.09
CA ALA A 118 -4.05 -3.42 -4.89
C ALA A 118 -5.45 -2.79 -4.77
N TRP A 119 -5.60 -1.53 -5.22
CA TRP A 119 -6.90 -0.85 -5.20
C TRP A 119 -7.88 -1.48 -6.18
N ARG A 120 -7.42 -1.79 -7.40
CA ARG A 120 -8.24 -2.48 -8.42
C ARG A 120 -8.67 -3.86 -7.94
N ASP A 121 -7.71 -4.64 -7.43
CA ASP A 121 -7.97 -5.98 -6.90
C ASP A 121 -8.98 -5.93 -5.73
N THR A 122 -8.82 -4.98 -4.81
CA THR A 122 -9.75 -4.77 -3.69
C THR A 122 -11.14 -4.36 -4.18
N ALA A 123 -11.24 -3.44 -5.15
CA ALA A 123 -12.51 -3.01 -5.71
C ALA A 123 -13.27 -4.17 -6.37
N ASP A 124 -12.56 -5.03 -7.09
CA ASP A 124 -13.16 -6.15 -7.78
C ASP A 124 -13.56 -7.26 -6.81
N GLN A 125 -12.78 -7.51 -5.75
CA GLN A 125 -13.17 -8.40 -4.65
C GLN A 125 -14.43 -7.91 -3.93
N LEU A 126 -14.50 -6.62 -3.59
CA LEU A 126 -15.68 -6.04 -2.94
C LEU A 126 -16.90 -6.09 -3.87
N ASN A 127 -16.73 -5.79 -5.16
CA ASN A 127 -17.81 -5.91 -6.13
C ASN A 127 -18.32 -7.35 -6.30
N ALA A 128 -17.41 -8.34 -6.24
CA ALA A 128 -17.80 -9.74 -6.26
C ALA A 128 -18.59 -10.13 -5.00
N ALA A 129 -18.13 -9.71 -3.81
CA ALA A 129 -18.81 -9.98 -2.55
C ALA A 129 -20.18 -9.26 -2.46
N ALA A 130 -20.29 -8.05 -3.00
CA ALA A 130 -21.52 -7.27 -3.00
C ALA A 130 -22.68 -7.97 -3.73
N LYS A 131 -22.39 -8.81 -4.74
CA LYS A 131 -23.39 -9.58 -5.49
C LYS A 131 -24.15 -10.60 -4.64
N ALA A 132 -23.65 -10.95 -3.46
CA ALA A 132 -24.33 -11.86 -2.54
C ALA A 132 -25.44 -11.17 -1.73
N PHE A 133 -25.51 -9.83 -1.71
CA PHE A 133 -26.58 -9.10 -1.03
C PHE A 133 -27.84 -8.96 -1.88
N ALA A 134 -28.99 -8.83 -1.21
CA ALA A 134 -30.22 -8.42 -1.85
C ALA A 134 -30.07 -7.03 -2.48
N THR A 135 -30.82 -6.75 -3.57
CA THR A 135 -30.70 -5.52 -4.36
C THR A 135 -30.76 -4.25 -3.52
N ASP A 136 -31.66 -4.20 -2.53
CA ASP A 136 -31.85 -3.01 -1.69
C ASP A 136 -30.66 -2.80 -0.75
N SER A 137 -30.16 -3.86 -0.10
CA SER A 137 -28.96 -3.82 0.76
C SER A 137 -27.66 -3.60 -0.02
N ARG A 138 -27.63 -3.95 -1.31
CA ARG A 138 -26.46 -3.83 -2.18
C ARG A 138 -26.19 -2.39 -2.64
N ARG A 139 -27.20 -1.53 -2.69
CA ARG A 139 -27.10 -0.18 -3.29
C ARG A 139 -26.03 0.69 -2.63
N GLU A 140 -25.94 0.67 -1.31
CA GLU A 140 -24.93 1.45 -0.57
C GLU A 140 -23.51 0.89 -0.79
N VAL A 141 -23.39 -0.43 -0.87
CA VAL A 141 -22.11 -1.11 -1.13
C VAL A 141 -21.60 -0.78 -2.54
N ASP A 142 -22.48 -0.89 -3.55
CA ASP A 142 -22.13 -0.54 -4.93
C ASP A 142 -21.71 0.93 -5.04
N ALA A 143 -22.40 1.85 -4.34
CA ALA A 143 -22.02 3.26 -4.32
C ALA A 143 -20.64 3.51 -3.69
N ALA A 144 -20.32 2.81 -2.59
CA ALA A 144 -18.99 2.88 -1.97
C ALA A 144 -17.89 2.37 -2.90
N ILE A 145 -18.14 1.27 -3.62
CA ILE A 145 -17.19 0.71 -4.60
C ILE A 145 -16.98 1.65 -5.78
N VAL A 146 -18.05 2.24 -6.33
CA VAL A 146 -17.96 3.22 -7.43
C VAL A 146 -17.11 4.41 -7.01
N ARG A 147 -17.33 4.93 -5.80
CA ARG A 147 -16.52 6.02 -5.25
C ARG A 147 -15.06 5.63 -5.10
N MET A 148 -14.77 4.45 -4.56
CA MET A 148 -13.40 3.95 -4.43
C MET A 148 -12.68 3.87 -5.78
N LYS A 149 -13.36 3.41 -6.84
CA LYS A 149 -12.81 3.38 -8.20
C LYS A 149 -12.55 4.80 -8.74
N ALA A 150 -13.44 5.76 -8.48
CA ALA A 150 -13.24 7.15 -8.89
C ALA A 150 -12.04 7.81 -8.17
N ASP A 151 -11.92 7.59 -6.85
CA ASP A 151 -10.79 8.08 -6.06
C ASP A 151 -9.46 7.45 -6.54
N ALA A 152 -9.48 6.17 -6.93
CA ALA A 152 -8.34 5.49 -7.57
C ALA A 152 -7.89 6.18 -8.85
N SER A 153 -8.83 6.46 -9.77
CA SER A 153 -8.52 7.13 -11.02
C SER A 153 -8.00 8.56 -10.81
N ALA A 154 -8.54 9.29 -9.83
CA ALA A 154 -8.06 10.63 -9.50
C ALA A 154 -6.63 10.60 -8.93
N ALA A 155 -6.33 9.64 -8.03
CA ALA A 155 -5.00 9.42 -7.49
C ALA A 155 -3.99 9.04 -8.60
N GLU A 156 -4.36 8.11 -9.49
CA GLU A 156 -3.56 7.71 -10.64
C GLU A 156 -3.21 8.90 -11.54
N GLN A 157 -4.18 9.76 -11.87
CA GLN A 157 -3.95 10.96 -12.66
C GLN A 157 -3.00 11.95 -11.96
N LYS A 158 -3.13 12.11 -10.63
CA LYS A 158 -2.26 12.99 -9.84
C LYS A 158 -0.82 12.45 -9.84
N LEU A 159 -0.65 11.14 -9.61
CA LEU A 159 0.65 10.49 -9.59
C LEU A 159 1.33 10.52 -10.98
N ALA A 160 0.57 10.30 -12.05
CA ALA A 160 1.08 10.38 -13.43
C ALA A 160 1.65 11.77 -13.77
N LYS A 161 0.98 12.84 -13.31
CA LYS A 161 1.47 14.22 -13.49
C LYS A 161 2.78 14.47 -12.75
N LEU A 162 2.94 13.91 -11.55
CA LEU A 162 4.17 14.04 -10.77
C LEU A 162 5.35 13.32 -11.43
N THR A 163 5.12 12.13 -12.00
CA THR A 163 6.17 11.43 -12.77
C THR A 163 6.53 12.12 -14.06
N GLN A 164 5.57 12.78 -14.74
CA GLN A 164 5.84 13.51 -15.98
C GLN A 164 6.68 14.77 -15.74
N ALA A 165 6.49 15.45 -14.61
CA ALA A 165 7.31 16.61 -14.25
C ALA A 165 8.78 16.24 -14.04
N GLY A 166 9.04 15.05 -13.50
CA GLY A 166 10.36 14.42 -13.46
C GLY A 166 11.41 15.13 -12.59
N THR A 167 11.09 16.29 -12.01
CA THR A 167 11.99 17.13 -11.21
C THR A 167 11.67 17.10 -9.72
N GLU A 168 10.67 16.34 -9.32
CA GLU A 168 10.19 16.27 -7.95
C GLU A 168 11.22 15.59 -7.04
N SER A 169 11.42 16.16 -5.85
CA SER A 169 12.26 15.55 -4.82
C SER A 169 11.60 14.27 -4.26
N TRP A 170 12.40 13.34 -3.74
CA TRP A 170 11.88 12.18 -3.00
C TRP A 170 10.88 12.56 -1.89
N SER A 171 11.08 13.71 -1.23
CA SER A 171 10.13 14.20 -0.22
C SER A 171 8.77 14.55 -0.82
N ALA A 172 8.72 15.15 -2.02
CA ALA A 172 7.47 15.47 -2.70
C ALA A 172 6.78 14.19 -3.22
N LEU A 173 7.55 13.29 -3.81
CA LEU A 173 7.07 11.98 -4.28
C LEU A 173 6.50 11.13 -3.13
N SER A 174 7.21 11.01 -2.01
CA SER A 174 6.75 10.25 -0.83
C SER A 174 5.53 10.89 -0.14
N ALA A 175 5.43 12.23 -0.15
CA ALA A 175 4.23 12.92 0.32
C ALA A 175 3.00 12.59 -0.54
N ALA A 176 3.16 12.58 -1.87
CA ALA A 176 2.10 12.19 -2.79
C ALA A 176 1.63 10.75 -2.56
N LEU A 177 2.56 9.79 -2.43
CA LEU A 177 2.22 8.41 -2.09
C LEU A 177 1.49 8.30 -0.74
N THR A 178 1.87 9.11 0.25
CA THR A 178 1.20 9.11 1.56
C THR A 178 -0.23 9.60 1.45
N GLU A 179 -0.48 10.64 0.65
CA GLU A 179 -1.81 11.18 0.42
C GLU A 179 -2.70 10.19 -0.34
N THR A 180 -2.17 9.49 -1.34
CA THR A 180 -2.94 8.48 -2.08
C THR A 180 -3.28 7.30 -1.19
N ARG A 181 -2.32 6.78 -0.38
CA ARG A 181 -2.59 5.74 0.64
C ARG A 181 -3.73 6.15 1.57
N ALA A 182 -3.70 7.37 2.09
CA ALA A 182 -4.74 7.87 2.98
C ALA A 182 -6.13 7.96 2.31
N SER A 183 -6.18 8.27 1.02
CA SER A 183 -7.45 8.28 0.26
C SER A 183 -8.03 6.88 0.13
N PHE A 184 -7.22 5.87 -0.14
CA PHE A 184 -7.69 4.50 -0.20
C PHE A 184 -8.06 3.91 1.15
N ASP A 185 -7.30 4.23 2.20
CA ASP A 185 -7.65 3.81 3.56
C ASP A 185 -9.05 4.32 3.95
N ARG A 186 -9.38 5.58 3.59
CA ARG A 186 -10.73 6.14 3.77
C ARG A 186 -11.78 5.43 2.91
N ALA A 187 -11.46 5.13 1.65
CA ALA A 187 -12.40 4.44 0.76
C ALA A 187 -12.70 3.00 1.22
N ASN A 188 -11.68 2.27 1.66
CA ASN A 188 -11.81 0.94 2.26
C ASN A 188 -12.63 0.96 3.55
N GLN A 189 -12.42 1.98 4.40
CA GLN A 189 -13.25 2.15 5.60
C GLN A 189 -14.72 2.40 5.23
N ALA A 190 -14.99 3.29 4.28
CA ALA A 190 -16.35 3.57 3.83
C ALA A 190 -17.04 2.32 3.25
N ALA A 191 -16.31 1.52 2.46
CA ALA A 191 -16.80 0.25 1.95
C ALA A 191 -17.09 -0.75 3.09
N ARG A 192 -16.19 -0.89 4.06
CA ARG A 192 -16.39 -1.73 5.25
C ARG A 192 -17.66 -1.35 6.00
N ASP A 193 -17.86 -0.05 6.23
CA ASP A 193 -19.04 0.44 6.96
C ASP A 193 -20.33 0.17 6.19
N ALA A 194 -20.32 0.31 4.86
CA ALA A 194 -21.45 -0.06 4.00
C ALA A 194 -21.74 -1.58 4.04
N PHE A 195 -20.70 -2.42 3.99
CA PHE A 195 -20.84 -3.87 4.13
C PHE A 195 -21.44 -4.26 5.49
N LYS A 196 -20.99 -3.63 6.59
CA LYS A 196 -21.56 -3.86 7.92
C LYS A 196 -23.05 -3.51 7.98
N ARG A 197 -23.45 -2.39 7.37
CA ARG A 197 -24.88 -1.99 7.30
C ARG A 197 -25.71 -2.92 6.43
N ALA A 198 -25.14 -3.45 5.34
CA ALA A 198 -25.85 -4.38 4.45
C ALA A 198 -26.10 -5.77 5.06
N VAL A 199 -25.32 -6.15 6.09
CA VAL A 199 -25.45 -7.42 6.82
C VAL A 199 -26.40 -7.31 8.03
N GLY A 200 -26.56 -6.10 8.58
CA GLY A 200 -27.45 -5.79 9.71
C GLY A 200 -28.89 -5.50 9.28
#